data_AF-Q7N914-F1
#
_entry.id   AF-Q7N914-F1
#
_cell.length_a   1.000
_cell.length_b   1.000
_cell.length_c   1.000
_cell.angle_alpha   90.00
_cell.angle_beta   90.00
_cell.angle_gamma   90.00
#
_symmetry.space_group_name_H-M   'P 1'
#
loop_
_entity.id
_entity.type
_entity.pdbx_description
1 polymer ?
#
loop_
_entity_poly.entity_id
_entity_poly.type
_entity_poly.pdbx_seq_one_letter_code
_entity_poly.pdbx_strand_id
1 'polypeptide(L)'
;MSLDDKIYAEIGQLLYNAAPDNAKKIIMDTELSPEGDCCQFKYDYIDSNDEMRWFLPEDGIIDHRLRELLVTLRQFFIENVHSERKPHWSGCIVTIDVEQMKLNIDFKYEN
;
A
#
# COMPACT_ATOMS: atom_id res chain seq x y z
N MET A 1 -18.85 1.60 -6.95
CA MET A 1 -17.42 1.64 -6.61
C MET A 1 -16.99 3.08 -6.53
N SER A 2 -16.66 3.53 -5.32
CA SER A 2 -16.07 4.85 -5.09
C SER A 2 -14.62 4.90 -5.62
N LEU A 3 -14.00 6.08 -5.59
CA LEU A 3 -12.62 6.24 -6.10
C LEU A 3 -11.61 5.46 -5.27
N ASP A 4 -11.74 5.49 -3.95
CA ASP A 4 -10.94 4.74 -3.00
C ASP A 4 -11.05 3.22 -3.20
N ASP A 5 -12.26 2.68 -3.43
CA ASP A 5 -12.42 1.25 -3.76
C ASP A 5 -11.57 0.83 -4.98
N LYS A 6 -11.51 1.68 -6.01
CA LYS A 6 -10.73 1.40 -7.22
C LYS A 6 -9.23 1.46 -6.92
N ILE A 7 -8.81 2.45 -6.13
CA ILE A 7 -7.41 2.57 -5.71
C ILE A 7 -6.99 1.36 -4.88
N TYR A 8 -7.81 0.91 -3.93
CA TYR A 8 -7.52 -0.28 -3.12
C TYR A 8 -7.39 -1.54 -3.98
N ALA A 9 -8.30 -1.73 -4.95
CA ALA A 9 -8.23 -2.86 -5.86
C ALA A 9 -6.94 -2.83 -6.71
N GLU A 10 -6.55 -1.66 -7.23
CA GLU A 10 -5.35 -1.53 -8.05
C GLU A 10 -4.06 -1.74 -7.25
N ILE A 11 -3.96 -1.17 -6.04
CA ILE A 11 -2.85 -1.43 -5.11
C ILE A 11 -2.74 -2.94 -4.84
N GLY A 12 -3.87 -3.58 -4.52
CA GLY A 12 -3.92 -5.02 -4.25
C GLY A 12 -3.41 -5.85 -5.43
N GLN A 13 -3.86 -5.52 -6.64
CA GLN A 13 -3.45 -6.23 -7.85
C GLN A 13 -1.97 -6.05 -8.17
N LEU A 14 -1.43 -4.84 -8.02
CA LEU A 14 -0.01 -4.56 -8.25
C LEU A 14 0.87 -5.36 -7.29
N LEU A 15 0.56 -5.33 -6.00
CA LEU A 15 1.32 -6.05 -4.97
C LEU A 15 1.21 -7.57 -5.15
N TYR A 16 0.01 -8.09 -5.47
CA TYR A 16 -0.19 -9.52 -5.74
C TYR A 16 0.64 -10.00 -6.93
N ASN A 17 0.66 -9.24 -8.03
CA ASN A 17 1.43 -9.58 -9.22
C ASN A 17 2.95 -9.48 -9.01
N ALA A 18 3.40 -8.61 -8.10
CA ALA A 18 4.81 -8.40 -7.80
C ALA A 18 5.38 -9.42 -6.81
N ALA A 19 4.51 -10.05 -6.01
CA ALA A 19 4.92 -10.95 -4.95
C ALA A 19 5.36 -12.33 -5.48
N PRO A 20 6.26 -13.03 -4.77
CA PRO A 20 6.60 -14.41 -5.09
C PRO A 20 5.39 -15.37 -5.03
N ASP A 21 5.35 -16.36 -5.91
CA ASP A 21 4.26 -17.34 -6.01
C ASP A 21 3.95 -18.10 -4.70
N ASN A 22 4.94 -18.24 -3.82
CA ASN A 22 4.80 -18.94 -2.55
C ASN A 22 4.38 -18.04 -1.37
N ALA A 23 3.98 -16.80 -1.64
CA ALA A 23 3.50 -15.88 -0.61
C ALA A 23 2.10 -16.24 -0.11
N LYS A 24 1.97 -16.46 1.20
CA LYS A 24 0.67 -16.56 1.91
C LYS A 24 0.14 -15.18 2.30
N LYS A 25 1.05 -14.27 2.66
CA LYS A 25 0.74 -12.88 2.99
C LYS A 25 1.75 -11.94 2.36
N ILE A 26 1.28 -10.82 1.85
CA ILE A 26 2.11 -9.77 1.25
C ILE A 26 1.96 -8.52 2.11
N ILE A 27 3.08 -7.88 2.45
CA ILE A 27 3.14 -6.72 3.33
C ILE A 27 3.95 -5.64 2.62
N MET A 28 3.33 -4.49 2.37
CA MET A 28 4.02 -3.30 1.90
C MET A 28 3.97 -2.25 3.00
N ASP A 29 5.13 -1.87 3.53
CA ASP A 29 5.27 -0.72 4.40
C ASP A 29 5.79 0.46 3.58
N THR A 30 5.07 1.58 3.62
CA THR A 30 5.47 2.80 2.94
C THR A 30 5.41 4.04 3.82
N GLU A 31 6.34 4.95 3.54
CA GLU A 31 6.33 6.33 4.01
C GLU A 31 6.25 7.27 2.80
N LEU A 32 5.36 8.25 2.87
CA LEU A 32 5.07 9.25 1.86
C LEU A 32 5.47 10.61 2.41
N SER A 33 6.33 11.32 1.66
CA SER A 33 6.68 12.71 1.94
C SER A 33 5.43 13.60 2.06
N PRO A 34 5.47 14.70 2.85
CA PRO A 34 4.37 15.65 2.94
C PRO A 34 3.91 16.15 1.58
N GLU A 35 4.84 16.45 0.69
CA GLU A 35 4.62 16.91 -0.68
C GLU A 35 4.10 15.80 -1.60
N GLY A 36 4.36 14.53 -1.25
CA GLY A 36 3.96 13.35 -2.02
C GLY A 36 4.83 13.08 -3.24
N ASP A 37 5.97 13.76 -3.37
CA ASP A 37 6.91 13.58 -4.47
C ASP A 37 7.87 12.41 -4.22
N CYS A 38 8.14 12.08 -2.96
CA CYS A 38 8.97 10.95 -2.54
C CYS A 38 8.17 9.90 -1.76
N CYS A 39 8.44 8.63 -2.06
CA CYS A 39 7.99 7.45 -1.32
C CYS A 39 9.18 6.57 -0.95
N GLN A 40 9.11 5.94 0.21
CA GLN A 40 9.94 4.78 0.53
C GLN A 40 9.03 3.55 0.58
N PHE A 41 9.46 2.46 -0.05
CA PHE A 41 8.74 1.20 -0.05
C PHE A 41 9.61 0.11 0.55
N LYS A 42 8.99 -0.71 1.41
CA LYS A 42 9.54 -1.97 1.90
C LYS A 42 8.54 -3.06 1.61
N TYR A 43 9.03 -4.13 0.99
CA TYR A 43 8.21 -5.23 0.52
C TYR A 43 8.63 -6.50 1.24
N ASP A 44 7.74 -6.97 2.10
CA ASP A 44 7.89 -8.21 2.86
C ASP A 44 6.76 -9.16 2.50
N TYR A 45 6.98 -10.45 2.70
CA TYR A 45 5.97 -11.48 2.56
C TYR A 45 6.21 -12.60 3.57
N ILE A 46 5.15 -13.33 3.87
CA ILE A 46 5.22 -14.58 4.63
C ILE A 46 5.10 -15.72 3.64
N ASP A 47 6.11 -16.59 3.60
CA ASP A 47 6.16 -17.72 2.67
C ASP A 47 5.30 -18.91 3.14
N SER A 48 5.25 -19.97 2.34
CA SER A 48 4.50 -21.18 2.65
C SER A 48 4.94 -21.89 3.93
N ASN A 49 6.15 -21.63 4.42
CA ASN A 49 6.71 -22.19 5.65
C ASN A 49 6.50 -21.26 6.87
N ASP A 50 5.70 -20.21 6.70
CA ASP A 50 5.43 -19.18 7.70
C ASP A 50 6.68 -18.36 8.08
N GLU A 51 7.68 -18.29 7.17
CA GLU A 51 8.86 -17.46 7.33
C GLU A 51 8.66 -16.08 6.67
N MET A 52 9.04 -15.02 7.39
CA MET A 52 9.08 -13.66 6.85
C MET A 52 10.32 -13.48 5.98
N ARG A 53 10.12 -12.98 4.76
CA ARG A 53 11.17 -12.67 3.79
C ARG A 53 10.85 -11.36 3.09
N TRP A 54 11.88 -10.69 2.59
CA TRP A 54 11.71 -9.52 1.74
C TRP A 54 11.74 -9.92 0.27
N PHE A 55 11.12 -9.09 -0.57
CA PHE A 55 11.23 -9.19 -2.02
C PHE A 55 11.42 -7.80 -2.61
N LEU A 56 11.75 -7.74 -3.90
CA LEU A 56 11.71 -6.50 -4.67
C LEU A 56 10.86 -6.76 -5.91
N PRO A 57 9.96 -5.82 -6.26
CA PRO A 57 9.29 -5.84 -7.55
C PRO A 57 10.32 -5.90 -8.69
N GLU A 58 10.00 -6.63 -9.77
CA GLU A 58 10.92 -6.84 -10.89
C GLU A 58 11.26 -5.54 -11.65
N ASP A 59 10.35 -4.56 -11.63
CA ASP A 59 10.55 -3.25 -12.24
C ASP A 59 10.25 -2.09 -11.28
N GLY A 60 10.90 -0.94 -11.54
CA GLY A 60 10.61 0.31 -10.81
C GLY A 60 9.30 0.99 -11.26
N ILE A 61 8.56 0.41 -12.20
CA ILE A 61 7.26 0.95 -12.64
C ILE A 61 6.22 0.72 -11.55
N ILE A 62 6.31 -0.41 -10.83
CA ILE A 62 5.45 -0.72 -9.68
C ILE A 62 5.55 0.36 -8.61
N ASP A 63 6.75 0.77 -8.20
CA ASP A 63 6.95 1.85 -7.21
C ASP A 63 6.34 3.18 -7.69
N HIS A 64 6.53 3.51 -8.97
CA HIS A 64 5.96 4.72 -9.55
C HIS A 64 4.43 4.71 -9.50
N ARG A 65 3.81 3.59 -9.90
CA ARG A 65 2.35 3.41 -9.90
C ARG A 65 1.77 3.43 -8.50
N LEU A 66 2.40 2.74 -7.55
CA LEU A 66 1.99 2.74 -6.15
C LEU A 66 2.03 4.15 -5.57
N ARG A 67 3.08 4.94 -5.86
CA ARG A 67 3.14 6.35 -5.47
C ARG A 67 1.98 7.17 -6.03
N GLU A 68 1.70 7.08 -7.33
CA GLU A 68 0.57 7.80 -7.96
C GLU A 68 -0.76 7.49 -7.27
N LEU A 69 -1.02 6.20 -7.00
CA LEU A 69 -2.23 5.73 -6.33
C LEU A 69 -2.33 6.24 -4.89
N LEU A 70 -1.24 6.16 -4.13
CA LEU A 70 -1.18 6.60 -2.74
C LEU A 70 -1.37 8.12 -2.61
N VAL A 71 -0.75 8.91 -3.49
CA VAL A 71 -0.94 10.38 -3.54
C VAL A 71 -2.40 10.72 -3.87
N THR A 72 -2.98 10.03 -4.86
CA THR A 72 -4.38 10.21 -5.23
C THR A 72 -5.32 9.85 -4.09
N LEU A 73 -5.05 8.76 -3.37
CA LEU A 73 -5.80 8.33 -2.20
C LEU A 73 -5.73 9.39 -1.10
N ARG A 74 -4.53 9.89 -0.79
CA ARG A 74 -4.36 10.95 0.21
C ARG A 74 -5.16 12.19 -0.16
N GLN A 75 -5.13 12.61 -1.42
CA GLN A 75 -5.90 13.75 -1.91
C GLN A 75 -7.42 13.51 -1.78
N PHE A 76 -7.90 12.32 -2.12
CA PHE A 76 -9.29 11.95 -1.95
C PHE A 76 -9.76 12.09 -0.49
N PHE A 77 -8.96 11.62 0.48
CA PHE A 77 -9.29 11.78 1.91
C PHE A 77 -9.34 13.25 2.33
N ILE A 78 -8.43 14.10 1.85
CA ILE A 78 -8.41 15.54 2.15
C ILE A 78 -9.69 16.23 1.68
N GLU A 79 -10.14 15.88 0.48
CA GLU A 79 -11.31 16.51 -0.15
C GLU A 79 -12.64 16.00 0.39
N ASN A 80 -12.70 14.73 0.80
CA ASN A 80 -13.97 14.05 1.10
C ASN A 80 -14.17 13.70 2.58
N VAL A 81 -13.10 13.68 3.40
CA VAL A 81 -13.18 13.38 4.82
C VAL A 81 -13.01 14.67 5.63
N HIS A 82 -14.13 15.21 6.09
CA HIS A 82 -14.12 16.33 7.03
C HIS A 82 -13.66 15.84 8.40
N SER A 83 -12.41 16.14 8.75
CA SER A 83 -11.81 15.84 10.06
C SER A 83 -11.29 17.12 10.71
N GLU A 84 -11.46 17.23 12.03
CA GLU A 84 -10.91 18.34 12.83
C GLU A 84 -9.37 18.30 12.92
N ARG A 85 -8.76 17.12 12.71
CA ARG A 85 -7.31 16.94 12.55
C ARG A 85 -6.98 16.84 11.07
N LYS A 86 -5.85 17.44 10.65
CA LYS A 86 -5.30 17.28 9.30
C LYS A 86 -5.22 15.78 8.98
N PRO A 87 -6.03 15.25 8.04
CA PRO A 87 -6.14 13.81 7.79
C PRO A 87 -4.98 13.29 6.94
N HIS A 88 -3.84 13.99 6.90
CA HIS A 88 -2.70 13.61 6.07
C HIS A 88 -1.92 12.53 6.81
N TRP A 89 -2.27 11.28 6.54
CA TRP A 89 -1.39 10.17 6.88
C TRP A 89 -0.05 10.36 6.14
N SER A 90 1.04 10.01 6.83
CA SER A 90 2.43 10.09 6.34
C SER A 90 2.94 8.76 5.81
N GLY A 91 2.17 7.69 5.97
CA GLY A 91 2.49 6.38 5.41
C GLY A 91 1.33 5.42 5.58
N CYS A 92 1.52 4.18 5.14
CA CYS A 92 0.58 3.10 5.43
C CYS A 92 1.28 1.74 5.42
N ILE A 93 0.61 0.76 6.01
CA ILE A 93 0.96 -0.65 5.88
C ILE A 93 -0.17 -1.31 5.12
N VAL A 94 0.12 -1.84 3.93
CA VAL A 94 -0.82 -2.64 3.15
C VAL A 94 -0.53 -4.10 3.41
N THR A 95 -1.54 -4.85 3.82
CA THR A 95 -1.47 -6.30 4.02
C THR A 95 -2.45 -7.00 3.10
N ILE A 96 -1.98 -7.95 2.30
CA ILE A 96 -2.80 -8.85 1.49
C ILE A 96 -2.70 -10.24 2.07
N ASP A 97 -3.82 -10.75 2.57
CA ASP A 97 -3.98 -12.16 2.89
C ASP A 97 -4.38 -12.90 1.61
N VAL A 98 -3.43 -13.63 1.03
CA VAL A 98 -3.61 -14.30 -0.27
C VAL A 98 -4.62 -15.45 -0.14
N GLU A 99 -4.61 -16.14 1.00
CA GLU A 99 -5.51 -17.27 1.26
C GLU A 99 -6.96 -16.81 1.41
N GLN A 100 -7.18 -15.67 2.07
CA GLN A 100 -8.52 -15.08 2.28
C GLN A 100 -8.94 -14.10 1.18
N MET A 101 -8.06 -13.80 0.23
CA MET A 101 -8.23 -12.74 -0.78
C MET A 101 -8.67 -11.42 -0.16
N LYS A 102 -8.04 -11.04 0.96
CA LYS A 102 -8.42 -9.88 1.76
C LYS A 102 -7.29 -8.86 1.79
N LEU A 103 -7.62 -7.62 1.47
CA LEU A 103 -6.73 -6.48 1.58
C LEU A 103 -7.06 -5.65 2.82
N ASN A 104 -6.03 -5.23 3.55
CA ASN A 104 -6.11 -4.28 4.65
C ASN A 104 -5.09 -3.15 4.43
N ILE A 105 -5.45 -1.93 4.80
CA ILE A 105 -4.57 -0.77 4.78
C ILE A 105 -4.66 -0.06 6.13
N ASP A 106 -3.55 -0.07 6.86
CA ASP A 106 -3.39 0.63 8.12
C ASP A 106 -2.63 1.94 7.89
N PHE A 107 -3.32 3.07 8.02
CA PHE A 107 -2.72 4.40 7.82
C PHE A 107 -1.88 4.84 9.02
N LYS A 108 -0.69 5.36 8.75
CA LYS A 108 0.22 5.95 9.74
C LYS A 108 0.03 7.46 9.75
N TYR A 109 -0.17 8.05 10.92
CA TYR A 109 -0.26 9.49 11.09
C TYR A 109 0.96 9.97 11.88
N GLU A 110 1.49 11.14 11.53
CA GLU A 110 2.44 11.82 12.41
C GLU A 110 1.74 12.21 13.72
N ASN A 111 2.46 12.12 14.83
CA ASN A 111 2.01 12.60 16.14
C ASN A 111 2.16 14.11 16.28
#